data_AF-A0A2D4P546-F1
#
_entry.id   AF-A0A2D4P546-F1
#
_cell.length_a   1.000
_cell.length_b   1.000
_cell.length_c   1.000
_cell.angle_alpha   90.00
_cell.angle_beta   90.00
_cell.angle_gamma   90.00
#
_symmetry.space_group_name_H-M   'P 1'
#
loop_
_entity.id
_entity.type
_entity.pdbx_description
1 polymer ?
#
loop_
_entity_poly.entity_id
_entity_poly.type
_entity_poly.pdbx_seq_one_letter_code
_entity_poly.pdbx_strand_id
1 'polypeptide(L)'
;MSSPRLVCHFSSFPLALQLALLELNFLPTTGTKLTKQQLILARDILEIGAQWSILKKDIPSFERYMAQLKCYYFDYKDELPESAYKHQLLGLNLLFLLSQNRVAEFHTELERLPAKDIQTNVYIKHPVSLEQYLMEGSYNKVFLAKGNIPAESYAFFIDILLDTVRDEIASCIEK
;
A
#
# COMPACT_ATOMS: atom_id res chain seq x y z
N MET A 1 -12.90 -37.13 -1.15
CA MET A 1 -12.51 -36.18 -0.09
C MET A 1 -11.61 -35.13 -0.74
N SER A 2 -12.21 -34.19 -1.48
CA SER A 2 -12.69 -32.89 -0.97
C SER A 2 -11.54 -31.91 -0.77
N SER A 3 -11.29 -31.07 -1.78
CA SER A 3 -10.77 -29.72 -1.61
C SER A 3 -11.23 -28.84 -2.78
N PRO A 4 -11.64 -27.59 -2.52
CA PRO A 4 -12.62 -26.90 -3.33
C PRO A 4 -11.97 -26.11 -4.48
N ARG A 5 -12.73 -26.01 -5.56
CA ARG A 5 -12.45 -25.14 -6.72
C ARG A 5 -12.49 -23.69 -6.26
N LEU A 6 -11.33 -23.04 -6.19
CA LEU A 6 -11.23 -21.58 -6.14
C LEU A 6 -11.51 -21.03 -7.55
N VAL A 7 -12.79 -20.79 -7.83
CA VAL A 7 -13.23 -19.98 -8.96
C VAL A 7 -13.02 -18.52 -8.56
N CYS A 8 -11.82 -18.00 -8.83
CA CYS A 8 -11.56 -16.57 -8.70
C CYS A 8 -12.18 -15.86 -9.91
N HIS A 9 -13.31 -15.19 -9.69
CA HIS A 9 -13.91 -14.27 -10.64
C HIS A 9 -12.96 -13.07 -10.86
N PHE A 10 -12.06 -13.19 -11.83
CA PHE A 10 -11.23 -12.11 -12.37
C PHE A 10 -12.04 -11.28 -13.39
N SER A 11 -13.07 -10.57 -12.94
CA SER A 11 -14.01 -9.92 -13.85
C SER A 11 -13.67 -8.48 -14.26
N SER A 12 -12.47 -7.95 -14.02
CA SER A 12 -12.13 -6.58 -14.50
C SER A 12 -10.65 -6.15 -14.42
N PHE A 13 -9.73 -6.97 -14.93
CA PHE A 13 -8.44 -6.50 -15.46
C PHE A 13 -8.03 -7.46 -16.58
N PRO A 14 -7.32 -7.05 -17.66
CA PRO A 14 -7.15 -7.92 -18.82
C PRO A 14 -6.35 -9.15 -18.43
N LEU A 15 -6.98 -10.33 -18.53
CA LEU A 15 -6.35 -11.64 -18.40
C LEU A 15 -5.08 -11.77 -19.26
N ALA A 16 -4.99 -11.01 -20.36
CA ALA A 16 -3.81 -10.90 -21.21
C ALA A 16 -2.56 -10.40 -20.45
N LEU A 17 -2.71 -9.54 -19.46
CA LEU A 17 -1.59 -8.98 -18.69
C LEU A 17 -1.16 -9.93 -17.57
N GLN A 18 -2.09 -10.67 -17.00
CA GLN A 18 -1.78 -11.78 -16.09
C GLN A 18 -1.10 -12.95 -16.82
N LEU A 19 -1.53 -13.25 -18.05
CA LEU A 19 -0.91 -14.25 -18.91
C LEU A 19 0.48 -13.79 -19.38
N ALA A 20 0.65 -12.52 -19.76
CA ALA A 20 1.97 -11.96 -20.09
C ALA A 20 2.93 -11.95 -18.88
N LEU A 21 2.43 -11.69 -17.66
CA LEU A 21 3.20 -11.80 -16.42
C LEU A 21 3.55 -13.24 -16.05
N LEU A 22 2.73 -14.23 -16.45
CA LEU A 22 2.99 -15.65 -16.25
C LEU A 22 3.96 -16.21 -17.30
N GLU A 23 3.87 -15.77 -18.55
CA GLU A 23 4.81 -16.11 -19.63
C GLU A 23 6.20 -15.50 -19.41
N LEU A 24 6.28 -14.37 -18.69
CA LEU A 24 7.53 -13.70 -18.32
C LEU A 24 8.25 -14.30 -17.10
N ASN A 25 7.95 -15.55 -16.71
CA ASN A 25 8.78 -16.38 -15.82
C ASN A 25 9.62 -15.55 -14.82
N PHE A 26 8.97 -14.92 -13.83
CA PHE A 26 9.63 -14.14 -12.77
C PHE A 26 10.47 -15.00 -11.81
N LEU A 27 10.72 -16.25 -12.14
CA LEU A 27 11.76 -17.05 -11.51
C LEU A 27 13.05 -16.83 -12.31
N PRO A 28 14.18 -16.46 -11.66
CA PRO A 28 15.46 -16.25 -12.30
C PRO A 28 15.98 -17.59 -12.81
N THR A 29 15.46 -18.01 -13.95
CA THR A 29 15.90 -19.20 -14.67
C THR A 29 16.25 -18.71 -16.05
N THR A 30 17.54 -18.81 -16.37
CA THR A 30 18.19 -18.49 -17.64
C THR A 30 18.62 -17.03 -17.85
N GLY A 31 19.68 -16.63 -17.15
CA GLY A 31 20.92 -16.16 -17.81
C GLY A 31 20.88 -14.96 -18.76
N THR A 32 19.77 -14.22 -18.88
CA THR A 32 19.67 -13.01 -19.69
C THR A 32 19.38 -11.85 -18.76
N LYS A 33 20.29 -10.86 -18.74
CA LYS A 33 20.14 -9.62 -17.97
C LYS A 33 18.77 -9.02 -18.31
N LEU A 34 17.84 -9.05 -17.37
CA LEU A 34 16.55 -8.37 -17.50
C LEU A 34 16.84 -6.92 -17.91
N THR A 35 16.26 -6.49 -19.02
CA THR A 35 16.50 -5.14 -19.53
C THR A 35 15.88 -4.17 -18.52
N LYS A 36 16.60 -3.15 -18.05
CA LYS A 36 16.11 -2.19 -17.03
C LYS A 36 14.70 -1.65 -17.34
N GLN A 37 14.38 -1.52 -18.63
CA GLN A 37 13.08 -1.11 -19.13
C GLN A 37 11.93 -2.09 -18.79
N GLN A 38 12.17 -3.40 -18.81
CA GLN A 38 11.15 -4.40 -18.45
C GLN A 38 10.85 -4.36 -16.95
N LEU A 39 11.87 -4.15 -16.12
CA LEU A 39 11.69 -3.97 -14.67
C LEU A 39 10.89 -2.71 -14.34
N ILE A 40 11.19 -1.60 -15.04
CA ILE A 40 10.42 -0.35 -14.93
C ILE A 40 8.97 -0.58 -15.35
N LEU A 41 8.74 -1.23 -16.50
CA LEU A 41 7.39 -1.49 -16.99
C LEU A 41 6.59 -2.40 -16.05
N ALA A 42 7.22 -3.45 -15.50
CA ALA A 42 6.61 -4.33 -14.52
C ALA A 42 6.23 -3.56 -13.25
N ARG A 43 7.13 -2.71 -12.73
CA ARG A 43 6.83 -1.82 -11.60
C ARG A 43 5.65 -0.92 -11.90
N ASP A 44 5.64 -0.24 -13.04
CA ASP A 44 4.59 0.72 -13.39
C ASP A 44 3.22 0.01 -13.54
N ILE A 45 3.20 -1.21 -14.10
CA ILE A 45 2.01 -2.06 -14.15
C ILE A 45 1.50 -2.40 -12.74
N LEU A 46 2.40 -2.77 -11.83
CA LEU A 46 2.04 -3.09 -10.45
C LEU A 46 1.54 -1.86 -9.68
N GLU A 47 2.14 -0.69 -9.91
CA GLU A 47 1.69 0.59 -9.36
C GLU A 47 0.25 0.90 -9.81
N ILE A 48 -0.04 0.75 -11.12
CA ILE A 48 -1.39 0.93 -11.67
C ILE A 48 -2.35 -0.12 -11.07
N GLY A 49 -1.93 -1.37 -10.95
CA GLY A 49 -2.73 -2.45 -10.34
C GLY A 49 -3.10 -2.18 -8.89
N ALA A 50 -2.17 -1.66 -8.10
CA ALA A 50 -2.42 -1.24 -6.72
C ALA A 50 -3.42 -0.08 -6.64
N GLN A 51 -3.25 0.96 -7.47
CA GLN A 51 -4.20 2.09 -7.54
C GLN A 51 -5.62 1.62 -7.95
N TRP A 52 -5.71 0.74 -8.93
CA TRP A 52 -6.98 0.12 -9.35
C TRP A 52 -7.63 -0.71 -8.26
N SER A 53 -6.82 -1.43 -7.47
CA SER A 53 -7.32 -2.22 -6.34
C SER A 53 -7.95 -1.32 -5.28
N ILE A 54 -7.37 -0.14 -5.03
CA ILE A 54 -7.95 0.86 -4.12
C ILE A 54 -9.27 1.39 -4.66
N LEU A 55 -9.35 1.72 -5.96
CA LEU A 55 -10.59 2.19 -6.58
C LEU A 55 -11.72 1.16 -6.47
N LYS A 56 -11.39 -0.12 -6.60
CA LYS A 56 -12.34 -1.22 -6.41
C LYS A 56 -12.55 -1.63 -4.95
N LYS A 57 -11.85 -0.99 -4.01
CA LYS A 57 -11.89 -1.31 -2.57
C LYS A 57 -11.50 -2.76 -2.28
N ASP A 58 -10.63 -3.33 -3.12
CA ASP A 58 -10.13 -4.69 -3.00
C ASP A 58 -8.82 -4.71 -2.20
N ILE A 59 -8.98 -4.75 -0.87
CA ILE A 59 -7.90 -4.78 0.12
C ILE A 59 -6.92 -5.95 -0.09
N PRO A 60 -7.36 -7.23 -0.24
CA PRO A 60 -6.42 -8.35 -0.38
C PRO A 60 -5.62 -8.27 -1.69
N SER A 61 -6.22 -7.76 -2.77
CA SER A 61 -5.47 -7.51 -4.01
C SER A 61 -4.43 -6.41 -3.83
N PHE A 62 -4.78 -5.32 -3.14
CA PHE A 62 -3.85 -4.23 -2.83
C PHE A 62 -2.63 -4.73 -2.02
N GLU A 63 -2.84 -5.51 -0.96
CA GLU A 63 -1.76 -6.08 -0.15
C GLU A 63 -0.81 -6.94 -1.00
N ARG A 64 -1.37 -7.75 -1.91
CA ARG A 64 -0.58 -8.59 -2.81
C ARG A 64 0.27 -7.78 -3.78
N TYR A 65 -0.31 -6.74 -4.41
CA TYR A 65 0.45 -5.84 -5.29
C TYR A 65 1.53 -5.08 -4.52
N MET A 66 1.23 -4.66 -3.28
CA MET A 66 2.20 -3.95 -2.46
C MET A 66 3.37 -4.85 -2.03
N ALA A 67 3.10 -6.10 -1.66
CA ALA A 67 4.15 -7.08 -1.34
C ALA A 67 5.11 -7.29 -2.53
N GLN A 68 4.57 -7.34 -3.75
CA GLN A 68 5.38 -7.43 -4.97
C GLN A 68 6.19 -6.15 -5.21
N LEU A 69 5.56 -4.97 -5.09
CA LEU A 69 6.22 -3.67 -5.26
C LEU A 69 7.36 -3.45 -4.26
N LYS A 70 7.23 -3.94 -3.03
CA LYS A 70 8.29 -3.84 -2.00
C LYS A 70 9.60 -4.49 -2.46
N CYS A 71 9.55 -5.66 -3.11
CA CYS A 71 10.75 -6.28 -3.68
C CYS A 71 11.43 -5.36 -4.70
N TYR A 72 10.65 -4.69 -5.56
CA TYR A 72 11.19 -3.74 -6.54
C TYR A 72 11.77 -2.48 -5.90
N TYR A 73 11.18 -1.98 -4.81
CA TYR A 73 11.64 -0.76 -4.15
C TYR A 73 12.87 -0.96 -3.24
N PHE A 74 13.04 -2.15 -2.66
CA PHE A 74 14.14 -2.41 -1.73
C PHE A 74 15.32 -3.14 -2.37
N ASP A 75 15.09 -4.12 -3.24
CA ASP A 75 16.16 -4.95 -3.79
C ASP A 75 16.83 -4.32 -5.03
N TYR A 76 16.13 -3.46 -5.77
CA TYR A 76 16.63 -2.82 -7.01
C TYR A 76 16.90 -1.31 -6.86
N LYS A 77 17.04 -0.84 -5.61
CA LYS A 77 17.17 0.58 -5.26
C LYS A 77 18.37 1.27 -5.93
N ASP A 78 19.44 0.53 -6.21
CA ASP A 78 20.66 1.02 -6.85
C ASP A 78 20.61 1.05 -8.39
N GLU A 79 19.65 0.35 -9.02
CA GLU A 79 19.57 0.23 -10.49
C GLU A 79 18.43 1.01 -11.13
N LEU A 80 17.41 1.40 -10.36
CA LEU A 80 16.18 2.02 -10.85
C LEU A 80 16.03 3.48 -10.40
N PRO A 81 15.57 4.39 -11.27
CA PRO A 81 15.21 5.73 -10.87
C PRO A 81 13.97 5.70 -9.95
N GLU A 82 13.98 6.56 -8.92
CA GLU A 82 12.85 6.68 -8.01
C GLU A 82 11.60 7.17 -8.74
N SER A 83 10.51 6.40 -8.63
CA SER A 83 9.20 6.78 -9.19
C SER A 83 8.56 7.86 -8.32
N ALA A 84 7.91 8.84 -8.95
CA ALA A 84 7.13 9.86 -8.23
C ALA A 84 5.98 9.25 -7.40
N TYR A 85 5.44 8.10 -7.84
CA TYR A 85 4.34 7.40 -7.17
C TYR A 85 4.78 6.51 -6.01
N LYS A 86 6.09 6.21 -5.90
CA LYS A 86 6.64 5.36 -4.83
C LYS A 86 6.22 5.84 -3.45
N HIS A 87 6.41 7.13 -3.16
CA HIS A 87 6.08 7.73 -1.87
C HIS A 87 4.57 7.76 -1.60
N GLN A 88 3.76 7.93 -2.65
CA GLN A 88 2.32 7.90 -2.55
C GLN A 88 1.82 6.48 -2.22
N LEU A 89 2.31 5.45 -2.92
CA LEU A 89 1.94 4.06 -2.61
C LEU A 89 2.44 3.61 -1.24
N LEU A 90 3.64 4.03 -0.84
CA LEU A 90 4.15 3.76 0.51
C LEU A 90 3.28 4.44 1.58
N GLY A 91 2.87 5.69 1.39
CA GLY A 91 1.95 6.38 2.29
C GLY A 91 0.58 5.69 2.38
N LEU A 92 0.06 5.20 1.26
CA LEU A 92 -1.17 4.39 1.23
C LEU A 92 -0.99 3.08 1.99
N ASN A 93 0.14 2.39 1.82
CA ASN A 93 0.44 1.17 2.57
C ASN A 93 0.56 1.43 4.08
N LEU A 94 1.15 2.56 4.49
CA LEU A 94 1.21 2.98 5.89
C LEU A 94 -0.19 3.22 6.47
N LEU A 95 -1.06 3.92 5.73
CA LEU A 95 -2.47 4.09 6.12
C LEU A 95 -3.22 2.77 6.20
N PHE A 96 -2.97 1.85 5.27
CA PHE A 96 -3.54 0.51 5.31
C PHE A 96 -3.15 -0.23 6.60
N LEU A 97 -1.87 -0.20 6.98
CA LEU A 97 -1.40 -0.82 8.23
C LEU A 97 -2.06 -0.20 9.47
N LEU A 98 -2.23 1.13 9.49
CA LEU A 98 -2.98 1.80 10.55
C LEU A 98 -4.45 1.37 10.59
N SER A 99 -5.12 1.29 9.44
CA SER A 99 -6.53 0.90 9.37
C SER A 99 -6.79 -0.52 9.88
N GLN A 100 -5.80 -1.40 9.78
CA GLN A 100 -5.85 -2.78 10.29
C GLN A 100 -5.35 -2.93 11.73
N ASN A 101 -5.07 -1.82 12.42
CA ASN A 101 -4.47 -1.79 13.75
C ASN A 101 -3.12 -2.54 13.85
N ARG A 102 -2.36 -2.60 12.73
CA ARG A 102 -1.04 -3.26 12.63
C ARG A 102 0.08 -2.24 12.88
N VAL A 103 0.04 -1.58 14.04
CA VAL A 103 0.99 -0.49 14.39
C VAL A 103 2.44 -0.98 14.46
N ALA A 104 2.69 -2.23 14.89
CA ALA A 104 4.03 -2.80 14.92
C ALA A 104 4.69 -2.89 13.52
N GLU A 105 3.91 -3.31 12.52
CA GLU A 105 4.39 -3.39 11.15
C GLU A 105 4.55 -2.01 10.52
N PHE A 106 3.69 -1.06 10.90
CA PHE A 106 3.83 0.34 10.52
C PHE A 106 5.19 0.92 10.94
N HIS A 107 5.61 0.72 12.20
CA HIS A 107 6.92 1.18 12.65
C HIS A 107 8.09 0.43 12.00
N THR A 108 7.93 -0.88 11.77
CA THR A 108 8.95 -1.69 11.07
C THR A 108 9.17 -1.19 9.63
N GLU A 109 8.09 -0.85 8.93
CA GLU A 109 8.16 -0.28 7.58
C GLU A 109 8.72 1.15 7.57
N LEU A 110 8.40 1.95 8.58
CA LEU A 110 8.97 3.29 8.73
C LEU A 110 10.48 3.26 8.96
N GLU A 111 10.99 2.32 9.77
CA GLU A 111 12.43 2.17 10.00
C GLU A 111 13.18 1.77 8.72
N ARG A 112 12.52 1.02 7.84
CA ARG A 112 13.06 0.61 6.55
C ARG A 112 13.18 1.79 5.56
N LEU A 113 12.47 2.89 5.79
CA LEU A 113 12.49 4.09 4.96
C LEU A 113 13.56 5.08 5.46
N PRO A 114 14.31 5.74 4.56
CA PRO A 114 15.30 6.71 4.99
C PRO A 114 14.61 7.96 5.56
N ALA A 115 15.11 8.45 6.70
CA ALA A 115 14.51 9.58 7.42
C ALA A 115 14.36 10.87 6.58
N LYS A 116 15.19 11.04 5.53
CA LYS A 116 15.09 12.16 4.59
C LYS A 116 13.76 12.15 3.82
N ASP A 117 13.29 10.99 3.41
CA ASP A 117 12.05 10.85 2.65
C ASP A 117 10.83 11.07 3.53
N ILE A 118 10.94 10.69 4.81
CA ILE A 118 9.89 10.89 5.83
C ILE A 118 9.63 12.38 6.07
N GLN A 119 10.69 13.20 6.14
CA GLN A 119 10.56 14.63 6.39
C GLN A 119 10.20 15.43 5.13
N THR A 120 10.63 14.96 3.95
CA THR A 120 10.45 15.68 2.69
C THR A 120 9.08 15.45 2.08
N ASN A 121 8.51 14.24 2.22
CA ASN A 121 7.29 13.87 1.53
C ASN A 121 6.04 14.05 2.39
N VAL A 122 5.11 14.88 1.90
CA VAL A 122 3.79 15.11 2.51
C VAL A 122 2.99 13.81 2.64
N TYR A 123 3.12 12.90 1.67
CA TYR A 123 2.40 11.62 1.62
C TYR A 123 2.76 10.63 2.73
N ILE A 124 3.99 10.70 3.28
CA ILE A 124 4.46 9.83 4.39
C ILE A 124 4.22 10.54 5.72
N LYS A 125 4.45 11.85 5.77
CA LYS A 125 4.23 12.67 6.96
C LYS A 125 2.78 12.63 7.43
N HIS A 126 1.82 12.55 6.50
CA HIS A 126 0.40 12.49 6.83
C HIS A 126 0.05 11.24 7.67
N PRO A 127 0.32 9.99 7.23
CA PRO A 127 0.16 8.79 8.06
C PRO A 127 0.87 8.85 9.41
N VAL A 128 2.11 9.37 9.46
CA VAL A 128 2.88 9.48 10.72
C VAL A 128 2.22 10.45 11.71
N SER A 129 1.76 11.60 11.22
CA SER A 129 1.06 12.57 12.07
C SER A 129 -0.28 12.00 12.57
N LEU A 130 -0.97 11.22 11.72
CA LEU A 130 -2.22 10.57 12.06
C LEU A 130 -2.05 9.53 13.18
N GLU A 131 -1.00 8.71 13.07
CA GLU A 131 -0.62 7.73 14.07
C GLU A 131 -0.29 8.41 15.41
N GLN A 132 0.49 9.49 15.38
CA GLN A 132 0.76 10.28 16.58
C GLN A 132 -0.53 10.85 17.22
N TYR A 133 -1.48 11.35 16.42
CA TYR A 133 -2.75 11.83 16.94
C TYR A 133 -3.60 10.73 17.57
N LEU A 134 -3.52 9.50 17.04
CA LEU A 134 -4.17 8.32 17.63
C LEU A 134 -3.53 7.95 18.97
N MET A 135 -2.20 7.95 19.06
CA MET A 135 -1.49 7.73 20.34
C MET A 135 -1.77 8.82 21.38
N GLU A 136 -1.88 10.08 20.96
CA GLU A 136 -2.28 11.20 21.82
C GLU A 136 -3.75 11.12 22.26
N GLY A 137 -4.57 10.24 21.67
CA GLY A 137 -6.03 10.20 21.86
C GLY A 137 -6.73 11.45 21.31
N SER A 138 -6.08 12.21 20.43
CA SER A 138 -6.55 13.49 19.92
C SER A 138 -7.37 13.33 18.65
N TYR A 139 -8.54 12.71 18.76
CA TYR A 139 -9.43 12.42 17.61
C TYR A 139 -9.90 13.66 16.86
N ASN A 140 -9.99 14.81 17.54
CA ASN A 140 -10.30 16.10 16.93
C ASN A 140 -9.28 16.46 15.83
N LYS A 141 -7.98 16.20 16.06
CA LYS A 141 -6.92 16.47 15.07
C LYS A 141 -6.96 15.46 13.92
N VAL A 142 -7.27 14.19 14.20
CA VAL A 142 -7.47 13.14 13.19
C VAL A 142 -8.58 13.55 12.22
N PHE A 143 -9.69 14.05 12.74
CA PHE A 143 -10.82 14.52 11.91
C PHE A 143 -10.47 15.76 11.08
N LEU A 144 -9.70 16.71 11.63
CA LEU A 144 -9.20 17.87 10.87
C LEU A 144 -8.20 17.46 9.79
N ALA A 145 -7.37 16.45 10.05
CA ALA A 145 -6.41 15.91 9.08
C ALA A 145 -7.09 15.20 7.89
N LYS A 146 -8.33 14.73 8.04
CA LYS A 146 -9.18 14.26 6.94
C LYS A 146 -9.54 15.39 5.95
N GLY A 147 -9.57 16.65 6.39
CA GLY A 147 -9.78 17.78 5.48
C GLY A 147 -8.56 18.11 4.59
N ASN A 148 -7.37 17.67 5.00
CA ASN A 148 -6.09 17.99 4.34
C ASN A 148 -5.50 16.78 3.60
N ILE A 149 -6.35 16.03 2.91
CA ILE A 149 -5.92 14.82 2.21
C ILE A 149 -5.34 15.18 0.83
N PRO A 150 -4.13 14.71 0.48
CA PRO A 150 -3.50 15.05 -0.79
C PRO A 150 -4.08 14.28 -2.00
N ALA A 151 -4.78 13.17 -1.80
CA ALA A 151 -5.38 12.38 -2.88
C ALA A 151 -6.64 11.61 -2.44
N GLU A 152 -7.62 11.46 -3.33
CA GLU A 152 -8.89 10.78 -3.04
C GLU A 152 -8.71 9.31 -2.61
N SER A 153 -7.67 8.63 -3.13
CA SER A 153 -7.31 7.26 -2.73
C SER A 153 -6.98 7.12 -1.24
N TYR A 154 -6.55 8.20 -0.58
CA TYR A 154 -6.26 8.21 0.86
C TYR A 154 -7.55 8.33 1.69
N ALA A 155 -8.57 9.03 1.17
CA ALA A 155 -9.83 9.21 1.88
C ALA A 155 -10.48 7.87 2.21
N PHE A 156 -10.39 6.89 1.29
CA PHE A 156 -10.92 5.55 1.51
C PHE A 156 -10.35 4.86 2.77
N PHE A 157 -9.03 4.83 2.94
CA PHE A 157 -8.41 4.18 4.11
C PHE A 157 -8.59 5.01 5.39
N ILE A 158 -8.60 6.35 5.28
CA ILE A 158 -8.84 7.23 6.43
C ILE A 158 -10.27 7.06 6.95
N ASP A 159 -11.25 6.89 6.08
CA ASP A 159 -12.63 6.64 6.47
C ASP A 159 -12.77 5.32 7.24
N ILE A 160 -12.15 4.24 6.74
CA ILE A 160 -12.13 2.93 7.43
C ILE A 160 -11.46 3.04 8.80
N LEU A 161 -10.31 3.72 8.86
CA LEU A 161 -9.56 3.95 10.10
C LEU A 161 -10.41 4.73 11.12
N LEU A 162 -11.07 5.81 10.68
CA LEU A 162 -11.91 6.63 11.56
C LEU A 162 -13.10 5.86 12.12
N ASP A 163 -13.72 5.00 11.31
CA ASP A 163 -14.82 4.15 11.77
C ASP A 163 -14.31 3.12 12.79
N THR A 164 -13.17 2.47 12.53
CA THR A 164 -12.56 1.52 13.48
C THR A 164 -12.20 2.17 14.81
N VAL A 165 -11.62 3.38 14.74
CA VAL A 165 -11.25 4.16 15.93
C VAL A 165 -12.49 4.62 16.71
N ARG A 166 -13.57 5.01 16.01
CA ARG A 166 -14.84 5.35 16.65
C ARG A 166 -15.40 4.16 17.42
N ASP A 167 -15.33 2.96 16.85
CA ASP A 167 -15.80 1.73 17.50
C ASP A 167 -14.96 1.38 18.73
N GLU A 168 -13.63 1.57 18.67
CA GLU A 168 -12.76 1.39 19.84
C GLU A 168 -13.08 2.36 20.97
N ILE A 169 -13.33 3.64 20.64
CA ILE A 169 -13.74 4.65 21.63
C ILE A 169 -15.08 4.28 22.27
N ALA A 170 -16.06 3.89 21.45
CA ALA A 170 -17.38 3.46 21.93
C ALA A 170 -17.25 2.27 22.89
N SER A 171 -16.44 1.27 22.53
CA SER A 171 -16.17 0.12 23.40
C SER A 171 -15.45 0.46 24.70
N CYS A 172 -14.69 1.56 24.75
CA CYS A 172 -14.01 2.02 25.97
C CYS A 172 -14.92 2.82 26.90
N ILE A 173 -15.94 3.51 26.38
CA ILE A 173 -16.88 4.33 27.16
C ILE A 173 -17.99 3.48 27.80
N GLU A 174 -18.34 2.33 27.20
CA GLU A 174 -19.34 1.40 27.74
C GLU A 174 -18.80 0.51 28.90
N LYS A 175 -17.53 0.67 29.28
CA LYS A 175 -16.91 0.02 30.44
C LYS A 175 -16.78 0.96 31.64
#